data_AF-A0AAV1ZI60-F1
#
_entry.id   AF-A0AAV1ZI60-F1
#
_cell.length_a   1.000
_cell.length_b   1.000
_cell.length_c   1.000
_cell.angle_alpha   90.00
_cell.angle_beta   90.00
_cell.angle_gamma   90.00
#
_symmetry.space_group_name_H-M   'P 1'
#
loop_
_entity.id
_entity.type
_entity.pdbx_description
1 polymer ?
#
loop_
_entity_poly.entity_id
_entity_poly.type
_entity_poly.pdbx_seq_one_letter_code
_entity_poly.pdbx_strand_id
1 'polypeptide(L)'
;MERNFSTREANEKPLLDLLLEYHFKSTDFTENDLSDELITMVIAGQDSTTVAISWTLYMLGLYQDIQTKVYEELDLIFGGDSERHVTLEELKEMKYLKSVIKVKIL
;
A
#
# COMPACT_ATOMS: atom_id res chain seq x y z
N MET A 1 21.58 -17.77 -5.45
CA MET A 1 20.97 -16.85 -4.46
C MET A 1 19.47 -17.00 -4.59
N GLU A 2 18.90 -18.01 -3.94
CA GLU A 2 17.47 -18.29 -3.94
C GLU A 2 16.84 -17.45 -2.82
N ARG A 3 15.97 -16.50 -3.18
CA ARG A 3 15.18 -15.76 -2.20
C ARG A 3 13.95 -16.60 -1.86
N ASN A 4 13.97 -17.19 -0.68
CA ASN A 4 12.85 -17.91 -0.08
C ASN A 4 11.66 -16.94 0.14
N PHE A 5 10.73 -16.92 -0.81
CA PHE A 5 9.37 -16.42 -0.62
C PHE A 5 8.54 -17.49 0.10
N SER A 6 8.75 -17.64 1.40
CA SER A 6 7.85 -18.37 2.29
C SER A 6 7.84 -17.54 3.58
N THR A 7 6.81 -16.79 3.92
CA THR A 7 5.42 -17.22 4.14
C THR A 7 4.45 -16.02 3.97
N ARG A 8 3.54 -16.07 3.00
CA ARG A 8 2.26 -15.33 3.06
C ARG A 8 1.17 -16.37 3.20
N GLU A 9 0.29 -16.19 4.18
CA GLU A 9 -0.83 -17.11 4.43
C GLU A 9 -1.65 -17.35 3.14
N ALA A 10 -2.08 -18.59 2.97
CA ALA A 10 -2.72 -19.11 1.79
C ALA A 10 -4.06 -18.42 1.48
N ASN A 11 -4.08 -17.43 0.57
CA ASN A 11 -5.07 -17.33 -0.53
C ASN A 11 -4.86 -16.14 -1.49
N GLU A 12 -3.97 -15.18 -1.22
CA GLU A 12 -3.81 -14.02 -2.11
C GLU A 12 -2.63 -14.20 -3.06
N LYS A 13 -2.93 -14.68 -4.27
CA LYS A 13 -1.95 -14.69 -5.35
C LYS A 13 -1.56 -13.24 -5.70
N PRO A 14 -0.26 -12.91 -5.79
CA PRO A 14 0.20 -11.66 -6.36
C PRO A 14 -0.49 -11.36 -7.70
N LEU A 15 -0.71 -10.08 -8.00
CA LEU A 15 -1.31 -9.64 -9.26
C LEU A 15 -0.59 -10.22 -10.48
N LEU A 16 0.75 -10.26 -10.45
CA LEU A 16 1.56 -10.88 -11.50
C LEU A 16 1.22 -12.36 -11.68
N ASP A 17 1.07 -13.12 -10.59
CA ASP A 17 0.73 -14.54 -10.64
C ASP A 17 -0.67 -14.76 -11.22
N LEU A 18 -1.63 -13.87 -10.91
CA LEU A 18 -2.97 -13.90 -11.49
C LEU A 18 -2.96 -13.65 -13.00
N LEU A 19 -2.17 -12.68 -13.46
CA LEU A 19 -2.05 -12.37 -14.89
C LEU A 19 -1.26 -13.44 -15.65
N LEU A 20 -0.24 -14.05 -15.03
CA LEU A 20 0.48 -15.20 -15.57
C LEU A 20 -0.45 -16.41 -15.73
N GLU A 21 -1.29 -16.69 -14.73
CA GLU A 21 -2.29 -17.75 -14.84
C GLU A 21 -3.31 -17.50 -15.97
N TYR A 22 -3.65 -16.24 -16.22
CA TYR A 22 -4.51 -15.87 -17.34
C TYR A 22 -3.80 -16.05 -18.69
N HIS A 23 -2.54 -15.62 -18.78
CA HIS A 23 -1.67 -15.85 -19.94
C HIS A 23 -1.56 -17.33 -20.31
N PHE A 24 -1.31 -18.21 -19.34
CA PHE A 24 -1.21 -19.65 -19.60
C PHE A 24 -2.53 -20.32 -20.02
N LYS A 25 -3.68 -19.68 -19.76
CA LYS A 25 -5.01 -20.22 -20.09
C LYS A 25 -5.57 -19.69 -21.41
N SER A 26 -5.05 -18.58 -21.93
CA SER A 26 -5.54 -17.91 -23.13
C SER A 26 -4.42 -17.76 -24.14
N THR A 27 -4.63 -18.22 -25.37
CA THR A 27 -3.70 -17.97 -26.49
C THR A 27 -3.73 -16.53 -26.98
N ASP A 28 -4.74 -15.75 -26.57
CA ASP A 28 -5.02 -14.42 -27.08
C ASP A 28 -4.40 -13.31 -26.20
N PHE A 29 -3.77 -13.67 -25.09
CA PHE A 29 -3.11 -12.75 -24.17
C PHE A 29 -1.60 -12.98 -24.24
N THR A 30 -0.85 -12.07 -24.83
CA THR A 30 0.59 -12.22 -25.05
C THR A 30 1.42 -11.74 -23.85
N GLU A 31 2.72 -12.03 -23.85
CA GLU A 31 3.66 -11.51 -22.85
C GLU A 31 3.77 -9.97 -22.90
N ASN A 32 3.56 -9.37 -24.08
CA ASN A 32 3.51 -7.92 -24.24
C ASN A 32 2.24 -7.36 -23.59
N ASP A 33 1.08 -7.97 -23.83
CA ASP A 33 -0.18 -7.55 -23.19
C ASP A 33 -0.09 -7.66 -21.65
N LEU A 34 0.56 -8.71 -21.15
CA LEU A 34 0.87 -8.87 -19.72
C LEU A 34 1.68 -7.70 -19.16
N SER A 35 2.76 -7.34 -19.85
CA SER A 35 3.65 -6.26 -19.41
C SER A 35 2.97 -4.89 -19.49
N ASP A 36 2.21 -4.64 -20.55
CA ASP A 36 1.47 -3.40 -20.77
C ASP A 36 0.38 -3.21 -19.72
N GLU A 37 -0.36 -4.26 -19.37
CA GLU A 37 -1.41 -4.19 -18.33
C GLU A 37 -0.80 -3.92 -16.94
N LEU A 38 0.32 -4.57 -16.61
CA LEU A 38 1.05 -4.30 -15.36
C LEU A 38 1.52 -2.85 -15.26
N ILE A 39 2.11 -2.33 -16.33
CA ILE A 39 2.58 -0.93 -16.40
C ILE A 39 1.40 0.03 -16.28
N THR A 40 0.31 -0.24 -17.01
CA THR A 40 -0.91 0.57 -17.00
C THR A 40 -1.47 0.72 -15.59
N MET A 41 -1.59 -0.38 -14.83
CA MET A 41 -2.08 -0.33 -13.46
C MET A 41 -1.18 0.48 -12.52
N VAL A 42 0.14 0.35 -12.64
CA VAL A 42 1.10 1.13 -11.84
C VAL A 42 0.96 2.63 -12.14
N ILE A 43 0.91 3.00 -13.42
CA ILE A 43 0.78 4.39 -13.84
C ILE A 43 -0.56 4.97 -13.36
N ALA A 44 -1.66 4.23 -13.51
CA ALA A 44 -2.98 4.66 -13.05
C ALA A 44 -3.03 4.91 -11.53
N GLY A 45 -2.33 4.09 -10.75
CA GLY A 45 -2.22 4.24 -9.30
C GLY A 45 -1.24 5.32 -8.83
N GLN A 46 -0.25 5.68 -9.65
CA GLN A 46 0.86 6.54 -9.24
C GLN A 46 0.41 7.96 -8.93
N ASP A 47 -0.30 8.62 -9.85
CA ASP A 47 -0.68 10.02 -9.69
C ASP A 47 -1.66 10.20 -8.53
N SER A 48 -2.66 9.33 -8.43
CA SER A 48 -3.65 9.35 -7.35
C SER A 48 -3.01 9.14 -5.97
N THR A 49 -2.09 8.18 -5.86
CA THR A 49 -1.35 7.90 -4.60
C THR A 49 -0.42 9.06 -4.24
N THR A 50 0.31 9.60 -5.23
CA THR A 50 1.22 10.75 -5.02
C THR A 50 0.46 11.96 -4.51
N VAL A 51 -0.68 12.28 -5.11
CA VAL A 51 -1.55 13.38 -4.68
C VAL A 51 -2.07 13.14 -3.26
N ALA A 52 -2.54 11.93 -2.95
CA ALA A 52 -3.04 11.59 -1.61
C ALA A 52 -1.96 11.75 -0.53
N ILE A 53 -0.74 11.23 -0.77
CA ILE A 53 0.39 11.35 0.16
C ILE A 53 0.79 12.82 0.33
N SER A 54 0.96 13.54 -0.78
CA SER A 54 1.39 14.94 -0.76
C SER A 54 0.42 15.81 0.04
N TRP A 55 -0.89 15.64 -0.16
CA TRP A 55 -1.90 16.36 0.60
C TRP A 55 -1.95 15.96 2.07
N THR A 56 -1.81 14.67 2.37
CA THR A 56 -1.76 14.20 3.75
C THR A 56 -0.60 14.85 4.51
N LEU A 57 0.60 14.84 3.92
CA LEU A 57 1.78 15.47 4.50
C LEU A 57 1.62 16.99 4.64
N TYR A 58 1.05 17.65 3.64
CA TYR A 58 0.76 19.08 3.69
C TYR A 58 -0.19 19.44 4.84
N MET A 59 -1.29 18.69 5.01
CA MET A 59 -2.24 18.92 6.08
C MET A 59 -1.63 18.66 7.46
N LEU A 60 -0.83 17.60 7.62
CA LEU A 60 -0.11 17.33 8.86
C LEU A 60 0.90 18.45 9.20
N GLY A 61 1.55 19.03 8.19
CA GLY A 61 2.43 20.18 8.38
C GLY A 61 1.68 21.44 8.82
N LEU A 62 0.48 21.69 8.28
CA LEU A 62 -0.34 22.84 8.65
C LEU A 62 -1.02 22.71 10.02
N TYR A 63 -1.53 21.52 10.34
CA TYR A 63 -2.33 21.25 11.54
C TYR A 63 -1.53 20.44 12.55
N GLN A 64 -0.70 21.13 13.32
CA GLN A 64 0.19 20.52 14.31
C GLN A 64 -0.55 19.71 15.38
N ASP A 65 -1.76 20.12 15.75
CA ASP A 65 -2.62 19.38 16.69
C ASP A 65 -3.08 18.02 16.14
N ILE A 66 -3.33 17.93 14.83
CA ILE A 66 -3.65 16.67 14.14
C ILE A 66 -2.38 15.82 14.03
N GLN A 67 -1.25 16.43 13.70
CA GLN A 67 0.04 15.73 13.65
C GLN A 67 0.41 15.10 15.00
N THR A 68 0.24 15.82 16.11
CA THR A 68 0.49 15.28 17.45
C THR A 68 -0.40 14.07 17.74
N LYS A 69 -1.69 14.12 17.41
CA LYS A 69 -2.60 12.97 17.61
C LYS A 69 -2.21 11.75 16.78
N VAL A 70 -1.79 11.95 15.53
CA VAL A 70 -1.26 10.87 14.69
C VAL A 70 0.01 10.29 15.30
N TYR A 71 0.93 11.14 15.75
CA TYR A 71 2.17 10.70 16.38
C TYR A 71 1.90 9.88 17.65
N GLU A 72 1.02 10.35 18.54
CA GLU A 72 0.61 9.64 19.75
C GLU A 72 -0.01 8.28 19.43
N GLU A 73 -0.87 8.20 18.40
CA GLU A 73 -1.42 6.91 17.93
C GLU A 73 -0.31 5.94 17.51
N LEU A 74 0.64 6.41 16.69
CA LEU A 74 1.73 5.57 16.19
C LEU A 74 2.69 5.15 17.32
N ASP A 75 3.00 6.04 18.25
CA ASP A 75 3.85 5.74 19.41
C ASP A 75 3.21 4.69 20.32
N LEU A 76 1.89 4.75 20.53
CA LEU A 76 1.14 3.74 21.27
C LEU A 76 1.13 2.37 20.58
N ILE A 77 1.05 2.34 19.25
CA ILE A 77 1.05 1.08 18.48
C ILE A 77 2.45 0.46 18.43
N PHE A 78 3.49 1.27 18.25
CA PHE A 78 4.86 0.80 18.03
C PHE A 78 5.71 0.74 19.30
N GLY A 79 5.28 1.37 20.39
CA GLY A 79 6.00 1.37 21.67
C GLY A 79 7.42 1.95 21.58
N GLY A 80 7.64 2.91 20.67
CA GLY A 80 8.95 3.52 20.43
C GLY A 80 9.94 2.69 19.61
N ASP A 81 9.56 1.50 19.12
CA ASP A 81 10.41 0.70 18.23
C ASP A 81 10.22 1.14 16.76
N SER A 82 11.19 1.89 16.26
CA SER A 82 11.17 2.45 14.89
C SER A 82 11.86 1.57 13.84
N GLU A 83 12.57 0.52 14.26
CA GLU A 83 13.34 -0.34 13.34
C GLU A 83 12.58 -1.60 12.92
N ARG A 84 11.51 -1.95 13.64
CA ARG A 84 10.68 -3.13 13.36
C ARG A 84 9.76 -2.94 12.15
N HIS A 85 9.56 -4.02 11.41
CA HIS A 85 8.52 -4.08 10.38
C HIS A 85 7.11 -4.02 10.99
N VAL A 86 6.28 -3.16 10.40
CA VAL A 86 4.86 -3.02 10.73
C VAL A 86 4.10 -4.29 10.30
N THR A 87 3.28 -4.82 11.20
CA THR A 87 2.39 -5.97 10.92
C THR A 87 1.04 -5.53 10.34
N LEU A 88 0.32 -6.45 9.72
CA LEU A 88 -1.02 -6.18 9.18
C LEU A 88 -2.05 -5.83 10.27
N GLU A 89 -1.93 -6.41 11.47
CA GLU A 89 -2.83 -6.09 12.58
C GLU A 89 -2.58 -4.67 13.11
N GLU A 90 -1.32 -4.25 13.19
CA GLU A 90 -0.97 -2.88 13.59
C GLU A 90 -1.45 -1.84 12.57
N LEU A 91 -1.36 -2.14 11.27
CA LEU A 91 -1.93 -1.29 10.22
C LEU A 91 -3.46 -1.09 10.39
N LYS A 92 -4.18 -2.10 10.90
CA LYS A 92 -5.62 -1.97 11.17
C LYS A 92 -5.91 -1.07 12.36
N GLU A 93 -4.98 -0.99 13.31
CA GLU A 93 -5.10 -0.16 14.51
C GLU A 93 -4.79 1.33 14.27
N MET A 94 -4.17 1.71 13.14
CA MET A 94 -3.93 3.10 12.72
C MET A 94 -5.20 3.84 12.28
N LYS A 95 -6.20 3.90 13.16
CA LYS A 95 -7.57 4.37 12.88
C LYS A 95 -7.60 5.88 12.62
N TYR A 96 -6.85 6.66 13.38
CA TYR A 96 -6.78 8.11 13.26
C TYR A 96 -6.01 8.51 12.01
N LEU A 97 -4.82 7.94 11.77
CA LEU A 97 -4.06 8.16 10.54
C LEU A 97 -4.90 7.82 9.29
N LYS A 98 -5.61 6.69 9.31
CA LYS A 98 -6.53 6.32 8.22
C LYS A 98 -7.64 7.34 8.01
N SER A 99 -8.12 7.98 9.08
CA SER A 99 -9.12 9.04 9.00
C SER A 99 -8.53 10.29 8.35
N VAL A 100 -7.30 10.68 8.71
CA VAL A 100 -6.60 11.82 8.10
C VAL A 100 -6.40 11.61 6.59
N ILE A 101 -5.97 10.40 6.18
CA ILE A 101 -5.78 10.06 4.76
C ILE A 101 -7.11 10.12 3.99
N LYS A 102 -8.21 9.66 4.61
CA LYS A 102 -9.54 9.61 3.98
C LYS A 102 -10.17 10.98 3.70
N VAL A 103 -9.81 12.02 4.45
CA VAL A 103 -10.44 13.36 4.38
C VAL A 103 -10.36 13.97 2.96
N LYS A 104 -9.57 13.41 2.05
CA LYS A 104 -9.35 13.93 0.70
C LYS A 104 -9.68 12.99 -0.48
N ILE A 105 -10.20 11.79 -0.25
CA ILE A 105 -10.64 10.87 -1.34
C ILE A 105 -12.11 11.14 -1.77
N LEU A 106 -12.70 12.28 -1.39
CA LEU A 106 -14.02 12.72 -1.85
C LEU A 106 -13.97 14.15 -2.39
#